data_AF-A0A2V7CNL5-F1
#
_entry.id   AF-A0A2V7CNL5-F1
#
_cell.length_a   1.000
_cell.length_b   1.000
_cell.length_c   1.000
_cell.angle_alpha   90.00
_cell.angle_beta   90.00
_cell.angle_gamma   90.00
#
_symmetry.space_group_name_H-M   'P 1'
#
loop_
_entity.id
_entity.type
_entity.pdbx_description
1 polymer ?
#
loop_
_entity_poly.entity_id
_entity_poly.type
_entity_poly.pdbx_seq_one_letter_code
_entity_poly.pdbx_strand_id
1 'polypeptide(L)'
;RFDARYRGASLGEDLDLSWALRARGGTLAIATDAHVIHRKAPRPASRHEEAMLTSWGFVYAKHQPKTLANRLAFAWFVAGVATTAAVAALRARSFTPLRSVRAGLFNIRHDYSRCSFLTPPTAPTPDAGTFSRSRRDDVAA
;
A
#
# COMPACT_ATOMS: atom_id res chain seq x y z
N ARG A 1 -18.19 7.59 4.05
CA ARG A 1 -17.74 8.98 3.84
C ARG A 1 -16.22 8.93 3.68
N PHE A 2 -15.66 9.60 2.67
CA PHE A 2 -14.21 9.59 2.43
C PHE A 2 -13.46 10.26 3.59
N ASP A 3 -12.28 9.73 3.95
CA ASP A 3 -11.42 10.27 5.00
C ASP A 3 -10.80 11.58 4.53
N ALA A 4 -10.93 12.64 5.32
CA ALA A 4 -10.40 13.96 4.96
C ALA A 4 -8.87 14.01 4.91
N ARG A 5 -8.18 12.98 5.43
CA ARG A 5 -6.71 12.87 5.43
C ARG A 5 -6.14 12.40 4.09
N TYR A 6 -6.95 11.81 3.21
CA TYR A 6 -6.48 11.36 1.90
C TYR A 6 -6.06 12.54 1.02
N ARG A 7 -4.93 12.39 0.33
CA ARG A 7 -4.41 13.35 -0.66
C ARG A 7 -3.82 12.59 -1.83
N GLY A 8 -3.96 13.12 -3.05
CA GLY A 8 -3.42 12.48 -4.25
C GLY A 8 -3.88 11.02 -4.42
N ALA A 9 -3.13 10.22 -5.18
CA ALA A 9 -3.38 8.79 -5.33
C ALA A 9 -2.81 8.03 -4.11
N SER A 10 -3.61 7.89 -3.04
CA SER A 10 -3.17 7.31 -1.77
C SER A 10 -3.54 5.83 -1.62
N LEU A 11 -2.61 5.01 -1.12
CA LEU A 11 -2.87 3.58 -0.86
C LEU A 11 -3.97 3.36 0.18
N GLY A 12 -4.07 4.26 1.16
CA GLY A 12 -5.15 4.21 2.15
C GLY A 12 -6.53 4.41 1.54
N GLU A 13 -6.67 5.27 0.53
CA GLU A 13 -7.92 5.48 -0.21
C GLU A 13 -8.26 4.25 -1.07
N ASP A 14 -7.29 3.69 -1.78
CA ASP A 14 -7.48 2.49 -2.61
C ASP A 14 -8.01 1.31 -1.79
N LEU A 15 -7.44 1.10 -0.59
CA LEU A 15 -7.89 0.06 0.35
C LEU A 15 -9.29 0.34 0.88
N ASP A 16 -9.58 1.59 1.22
CA ASP A 16 -10.90 2.01 1.71
C ASP A 16 -11.99 1.80 0.66
N LEU A 17 -11.72 2.20 -0.58
CA LEU A 17 -12.61 2.03 -1.71
C LEU A 17 -12.87 0.55 -1.96
N SER A 18 -11.80 -0.25 -2.00
CA SER A 18 -11.89 -1.70 -2.22
C SER A 18 -12.74 -2.38 -1.15
N TRP A 19 -12.56 -1.99 0.11
CA TRP A 19 -13.34 -2.53 1.22
C TRP A 19 -14.80 -2.09 1.16
N ALA A 20 -15.06 -0.81 0.91
CA ALA A 20 -16.41 -0.26 0.82
C ALA A 20 -17.21 -0.87 -0.33
N LEU A 21 -16.56 -1.12 -1.49
CA LEU A 21 -17.17 -1.81 -2.61
C LEU A 21 -17.55 -3.24 -2.23
N ARG A 22 -16.62 -3.99 -1.61
CA ARG A 22 -16.88 -5.36 -1.17
C ARG A 22 -18.03 -5.43 -0.16
N ALA A 23 -18.08 -4.51 0.81
CA ALA A 23 -19.14 -4.46 1.81
C ALA A 23 -20.54 -4.19 1.21
N ARG A 24 -20.59 -3.59 0.02
CA ARG A 24 -21.83 -3.35 -0.75
C ARG A 24 -22.16 -4.47 -1.74
N GLY A 25 -21.44 -5.58 -1.71
CA GLY A 25 -21.60 -6.69 -2.67
C GLY A 25 -20.93 -6.46 -4.02
N GLY A 26 -20.16 -5.38 -4.16
CA GLY A 26 -19.37 -5.12 -5.36
C GLY A 26 -18.18 -6.07 -5.49
N THR A 27 -17.79 -6.34 -6.73
CA THR A 27 -16.58 -7.11 -7.06
C THR A 27 -15.64 -6.20 -7.84
N LEU A 28 -14.38 -6.11 -7.40
CA LEU A 28 -13.33 -5.53 -8.22
C LEU A 28 -12.88 -6.57 -9.23
N ALA A 29 -13.02 -6.24 -10.50
CA ALA A 29 -12.41 -6.98 -11.59
C ALA A 29 -11.09 -6.30 -11.97
N ILE A 30 -10.05 -7.10 -12.17
CA ILE A 30 -8.82 -6.64 -12.80
C ILE A 30 -9.07 -6.72 -14.31
N ALA A 31 -9.06 -5.58 -14.98
CA ALA A 31 -9.10 -5.55 -16.44
C ALA A 31 -7.82 -6.21 -16.97
N THR A 32 -7.94 -7.43 -17.50
CA THR A 32 -6.79 -8.24 -17.94
C THR A 32 -6.17 -7.72 -19.24
N ASP A 33 -6.92 -6.90 -19.98
CA ASP A 33 -6.53 -6.17 -21.19
C ASP A 33 -5.93 -4.78 -20.88
N ALA A 34 -5.97 -4.34 -19.62
CA ALA A 34 -5.32 -3.11 -19.22
C ALA A 34 -3.79 -3.28 -19.27
N HIS A 35 -3.15 -2.61 -20.22
CA HIS A 35 -1.71 -2.49 -20.26
C HIS A 35 -1.24 -1.52 -19.17
N VAL A 36 -0.82 -2.06 -18.03
CA VAL A 36 -0.19 -1.27 -16.97
C VAL A 36 1.24 -0.94 -17.40
N ILE A 37 1.40 0.19 -18.13
CA ILE A 37 2.73 0.73 -18.46
C ILE A 37 3.26 1.43 -17.21
N HIS A 38 3.88 0.63 -16.35
CA HIS A 38 4.54 1.14 -15.17
C HIS A 38 5.96 1.57 -15.50
N ARG A 39 6.22 2.88 -15.46
CA ARG A 39 7.53 3.45 -15.85
C ARG A 39 8.70 3.00 -14.95
N LYS A 40 8.42 2.37 -13.81
CA LYS A 40 9.32 1.62 -12.90
C LYS A 40 8.64 1.53 -11.54
N ALA A 41 8.61 0.35 -10.92
CA ALA A 41 8.26 0.26 -9.50
C ALA A 41 9.30 1.03 -8.74
N PRO A 42 8.96 2.11 -8.01
CA PRO A 42 9.88 2.59 -7.01
C PRO A 42 10.20 1.36 -6.18
N ARG A 43 11.46 0.88 -6.27
CA ARG A 43 11.90 -0.26 -5.47
C ARG A 43 11.46 0.09 -4.06
N PRO A 44 10.62 -0.74 -3.40
CA PRO A 44 10.18 -0.41 -2.07
C PRO A 44 11.46 -0.22 -1.27
N ALA A 45 11.71 1.01 -0.84
CA ALA A 45 12.98 1.38 -0.26
C ALA A 45 13.07 0.65 1.08
N SER A 46 13.57 -0.58 1.10
CA SER A 46 13.79 -1.36 2.32
C SER A 46 12.66 -1.30 3.36
N ARG A 47 11.39 -1.37 2.91
CA ARG A 47 10.20 -1.07 3.72
C ARG A 47 9.02 -2.02 3.48
N HIS A 48 9.31 -3.25 3.05
CA HIS A 48 8.25 -4.20 2.72
C HIS A 48 7.38 -4.51 3.95
N GLU A 49 8.01 -4.75 5.09
CA GLU A 49 7.36 -5.00 6.37
C GLU A 49 6.60 -3.77 6.86
N GLU A 50 7.17 -2.57 6.73
CA GLU A 50 6.48 -1.30 7.00
C GLU A 50 5.18 -1.21 6.20
N ALA A 51 5.23 -1.47 4.88
CA ALA A 51 4.06 -1.40 4.01
C ALA A 51 2.99 -2.43 4.40
N MET A 52 3.37 -3.69 4.66
CA MET A 52 2.42 -4.72 5.09
C MET A 52 1.72 -4.35 6.41
N LEU A 53 2.51 -3.94 7.42
CA LEU A 53 1.97 -3.58 8.73
C LEU A 53 1.07 -2.35 8.63
N THR A 54 1.49 -1.34 7.87
CA THR A 54 0.72 -0.10 7.69
C THR A 54 -0.63 -0.39 7.02
N SER A 55 -0.64 -1.15 5.91
CA SER A 55 -1.86 -1.50 5.18
C SER A 55 -2.82 -2.37 6.00
N TRP A 56 -2.33 -3.45 6.60
CA TRP A 56 -3.18 -4.35 7.39
C TRP A 56 -3.57 -3.76 8.74
N GLY A 57 -2.71 -2.95 9.34
CA GLY A 57 -3.03 -2.16 10.53
C GLY A 57 -4.17 -1.19 10.26
N PHE A 58 -4.19 -0.56 9.08
CA PHE A 58 -5.26 0.33 8.67
C PHE A 58 -6.59 -0.40 8.47
N VAL A 59 -6.56 -1.52 7.73
CA VAL A 59 -7.75 -2.38 7.54
C VAL A 59 -8.28 -2.89 8.87
N TYR A 60 -7.39 -3.40 9.73
CA TYR A 60 -7.77 -3.84 11.06
C TYR A 60 -8.39 -2.69 11.84
N ALA A 61 -7.74 -1.52 11.89
CA ALA A 61 -8.20 -0.35 12.62
C ALA A 61 -9.60 0.10 12.21
N LYS A 62 -9.85 0.25 10.92
CA LYS A 62 -11.03 0.93 10.38
C LYS A 62 -12.18 -0.01 10.01
N HIS A 63 -11.88 -1.21 9.53
CA HIS A 63 -12.86 -2.06 8.87
C HIS A 63 -13.15 -3.37 9.60
N GLN A 64 -12.26 -3.83 10.49
CA GLN A 64 -12.47 -5.07 11.22
C GLN A 64 -13.24 -4.87 12.54
N PRO A 65 -14.26 -5.70 12.82
CA PRO A 65 -14.88 -5.76 14.15
C PRO A 65 -13.83 -6.03 15.24
N LYS A 66 -13.92 -5.35 16.38
CA LYS A 66 -12.93 -5.46 17.47
C LYS A 66 -13.16 -6.66 18.39
N THR A 67 -13.53 -7.79 17.81
CA THR A 67 -13.72 -9.06 18.51
C THR A 67 -12.38 -9.59 19.01
N LEU A 68 -12.41 -10.48 20.02
CA LEU A 68 -11.21 -11.12 20.53
C LEU A 68 -10.49 -11.93 19.44
N ALA A 69 -11.24 -12.65 18.61
CA ALA A 69 -10.70 -13.42 17.49
C ALA A 69 -9.92 -12.53 16.51
N ASN A 70 -10.48 -11.38 16.12
CA ASN A 70 -9.81 -10.45 15.21
C ASN A 70 -8.59 -9.78 15.85
N ARG A 71 -8.66 -9.47 17.16
CA ARG A 71 -7.50 -8.97 17.91
C ARG A 71 -6.36 -9.99 17.92
N LEU A 72 -6.66 -11.26 18.19
CA LEU A 72 -5.69 -12.35 18.18
C LEU A 72 -5.14 -12.61 16.77
N ALA A 73 -5.99 -12.63 15.76
CA ALA A 73 -5.58 -12.79 14.37
C ALA A 73 -4.64 -11.66 13.92
N PHE A 74 -4.94 -10.42 14.30
CA PHE A 74 -4.07 -9.28 14.00
C PHE A 74 -2.74 -9.36 14.77
N ALA A 75 -2.75 -9.73 16.06
CA ALA A 75 -1.54 -9.93 16.83
C ALA A 75 -0.66 -11.06 16.25
N TRP A 76 -1.28 -12.15 15.81
CA TRP A 76 -0.62 -13.25 15.14
C TRP A 76 0.01 -12.84 13.81
N PHE A 77 -0.71 -12.05 13.00
CA PHE A 77 -0.17 -11.46 11.78
C PHE A 77 1.08 -10.61 12.07
N VAL A 78 1.01 -9.71 13.05
CA VAL A 78 2.15 -8.86 13.45
C VAL A 78 3.35 -9.72 13.88
N ALA A 79 3.11 -10.77 14.68
CA ALA A 79 4.15 -11.71 15.09
C ALA A 79 4.78 -12.46 13.91
N GLY A 80 3.97 -12.88 12.93
CA GLY A 80 4.43 -13.51 11.70
C GLY A 80 5.36 -12.59 10.90
N VAL A 81 4.97 -11.33 10.70
CA VAL A 81 5.81 -10.34 10.00
C VAL A 81 7.12 -10.06 10.75
N ALA A 82 7.08 -9.94 12.07
CA ALA A 82 8.29 -9.77 12.88
C ALA A 82 9.23 -10.98 12.79
N THR A 83 8.67 -12.19 12.77
CA THR A 83 9.43 -13.44 12.68
C THR A 83 10.11 -13.58 11.31
N THR A 84 9.39 -13.33 10.22
CA THR A 84 9.98 -13.36 8.87
C THR A 84 11.05 -12.28 8.70
N ALA A 85 10.84 -11.09 9.26
CA ALA A 85 11.84 -10.02 9.29
C ALA A 85 13.09 -10.42 10.09
N ALA A 86 12.94 -11.11 11.22
CA ALA A 86 14.07 -11.61 12.00
C ALA A 86 14.89 -12.64 11.21
N VAL A 87 14.23 -13.60 10.55
CA VAL A 87 14.89 -14.57 9.67
C VAL A 87 15.61 -13.87 8.50
N ALA A 88 14.95 -12.89 7.87
CA ALA A 88 15.55 -12.11 6.79
C ALA A 88 16.76 -11.29 7.30
N ALA A 89 16.67 -10.70 8.49
CA ALA A 89 17.75 -9.94 9.10
C ALA A 89 18.98 -10.82 9.40
N LEU A 90 18.75 -12.04 9.90
CA LEU A 90 19.81 -13.03 10.12
C LEU A 90 20.47 -13.45 8.79
N ARG A 91 19.66 -13.80 7.78
CA ARG A 91 20.16 -14.22 6.45
C ARG A 91 20.94 -13.12 5.75
N ALA A 92 20.47 -11.89 5.81
CA ALA A 92 21.10 -10.74 5.17
C ALA A 92 22.17 -10.07 6.06
N ARG A 93 22.39 -10.55 7.29
CA ARG A 93 23.24 -9.92 8.32
C ARG A 93 22.98 -8.42 8.45
N SER A 94 21.72 -8.02 8.42
CA SER A 94 21.30 -6.62 8.38
C SER A 94 20.06 -6.42 9.23
N PHE A 95 20.05 -5.41 10.08
CA PHE A 95 18.89 -5.03 10.89
C PHE A 95 17.79 -4.30 10.12
N THR A 96 17.97 -4.12 8.81
CA THR A 96 17.05 -3.35 7.97
C THR A 96 15.61 -3.89 8.00
N PRO A 97 15.35 -5.21 7.89
CA PRO A 97 13.99 -5.76 8.00
C PRO A 97 13.34 -5.45 9.36
N LEU A 98 14.10 -5.56 10.45
CA LEU A 98 13.59 -5.27 11.80
C LEU A 98 13.30 -3.77 12.00
N ARG A 99 14.12 -2.88 11.41
CA ARG A 99 13.83 -1.43 11.42
C ARG A 99 12.57 -1.11 10.63
N SER A 100 12.33 -1.80 9.52
CA SER A 100 11.11 -1.69 8.70
C SER A 100 9.87 -2.12 9.49
N VAL A 101 9.93 -3.24 10.23
CA VAL A 101 8.86 -3.64 11.17
C VAL A 101 8.58 -2.55 12.20
N ARG A 102 9.63 -2.03 12.83
CA ARG A 102 9.51 -0.98 13.83
C ARG A 102 8.87 0.29 13.25
N ALA A 103 9.24 0.68 12.03
CA ALA A 103 8.64 1.82 11.33
C ALA A 103 7.15 1.59 11.07
N GLY A 104 6.74 0.39 10.63
CA GLY A 104 5.34 0.03 10.44
C GLY A 104 4.50 0.16 11.73
N LEU A 105 4.99 -0.41 12.83
CA LEU A 105 4.31 -0.28 14.14
C LEU A 105 4.25 1.16 14.63
N PHE A 106 5.32 1.93 14.42
CA PHE A 106 5.35 3.35 14.74
C PHE A 106 4.29 4.13 13.95
N ASN A 107 4.16 3.87 12.65
CA ASN A 107 3.15 4.52 11.80
C ASN A 107 1.72 4.20 12.26
N ILE A 108 1.43 2.95 12.60
CA ILE A 108 0.11 2.56 13.14
C ILE A 108 -0.20 3.33 14.43
N ARG A 109 0.78 3.43 15.35
CA ARG A 109 0.62 4.17 16.62
C ARG A 109 0.44 5.68 16.43
N HIS A 110 1.07 6.25 15.40
CA HIS A 110 0.99 7.67 15.07
C HIS A 110 -0.05 7.98 13.98
N ASP A 111 -1.08 7.13 13.86
CA ASP A 111 -2.23 7.33 12.98
C ASP A 111 -1.83 7.69 11.53
N TYR A 112 -0.78 7.03 11.04
CA TYR A 112 -0.27 7.12 9.66
C TYR A 112 0.23 8.52 9.25
N SER A 113 0.29 9.48 10.17
CA SER A 113 0.71 10.87 9.91
C SER A 113 2.17 11.03 9.48
N ARG A 114 2.99 9.99 9.67
CA ARG A 114 4.44 10.00 9.44
C ARG A 114 4.87 9.20 8.21
N CYS A 115 3.93 8.63 7.46
CA CYS A 115 4.22 7.85 6.26
C CYS A 115 3.39 8.30 5.06
N SER A 116 3.87 7.94 3.86
CA SER A 116 3.24 8.29 2.59
C SER A 116 1.95 7.52 2.28
N PHE A 117 1.42 6.77 3.26
CA PHE A 117 0.31 5.84 3.07
C PHE A 117 -1.03 6.55 2.83
N LEU A 118 -1.31 7.60 3.61
CA LEU A 118 -2.51 8.45 3.43
C LEU A 118 -2.24 9.66 2.54
N THR A 119 -0.97 10.09 2.50
CA THR A 119 -0.54 11.32 1.86
C THR A 119 0.76 11.03 1.11
N PRO A 120 0.69 10.53 -0.14
CA PRO A 120 1.88 10.30 -0.94
C PRO A 120 2.62 11.63 -1.16
N PRO A 121 3.96 11.61 -1.25
CA PRO A 121 4.71 12.81 -1.61
C PRO A 121 4.22 13.32 -2.96
N THR A 122 4.10 14.64 -3.10
CA THR A 122 3.68 15.30 -4.33
C THR A 122 4.51 14.76 -5.48
N ALA A 123 3.85 14.18 -6.48
CA ALA A 123 4.55 13.72 -7.67
C ALA A 123 5.29 14.92 -8.28
N PRO A 124 6.56 14.76 -8.72
CA PRO A 124 7.20 15.80 -9.50
C PRO A 124 6.31 16.10 -10.70
N THR A 125 6.04 17.39 -10.93
CA THR A 125 5.27 17.86 -12.08
C THR A 125 5.86 17.20 -13.33
N PRO A 126 5.08 16.45 -14.12
CA PRO A 126 5.61 15.93 -15.37
C PRO A 126 6.06 17.12 -16.21
N ASP A 127 7.34 17.16 -16.56
CA ASP A 127 7.84 18.14 -17.52
C ASP A 127 6.90 18.13 -18.73
N ALA A 128 6.32 19.29 -19.03
CA ALA A 128 5.43 19.50 -20.15
C ALA A 128 6.22 19.31 -21.46
N GLY A 129 6.48 18.06 -21.85
CA GLY A 129 7.39 17.81 -22.97
C GLY A 129 7.36 16.42 -23.60
N THR A 130 6.71 15.41 -23.02
CA THR A 130 6.68 14.07 -23.64
C THR A 130 5.32 13.39 -23.57
N PHE A 131 4.28 14.07 -24.05
CA PHE A 131 3.20 13.37 -24.74
C PHE A 131 3.56 13.31 -26.22
N SER A 132 4.43 12.35 -26.59
CA SER A 132 4.54 11.95 -27.99
C SER A 132 3.23 11.25 -28.33
N ARG A 133 2.32 11.99 -28.99
CA ARG A 133 1.19 11.39 -29.71
C ARG A 133 1.81 10.44 -30.73
N SER A 134 1.84 9.15 -30.41
CA SER A 134 1.96 8.13 -31.44
C SER A 134 0.73 8.27 -32.33
N ARG A 135 0.98 8.92 -33.48
CA ARG A 135 0.02 9.16 -34.54
C ARG A 135 -0.46 7.80 -35.03
N ARG A 136 -1.73 7.49 -34.80
CA ARG A 136 -2.43 6.49 -35.61
C ARG A 136 -2.49 7.08 -37.01
N ASP A 137 -1.59 6.65 -37.87
CA ASP A 137 -1.79 6.67 -39.31
C ASP A 137 -1.38 5.27 -39.81
N ASP A 138 -2.27 4.70 -40.63
CA ASP A 138 -2.08 3.55 -41.54
C ASP A 138 -2.07 2.14 -40.87
N VAL A 139 -2.93 1.18 -41.23
CA VAL A 139 -3.45 0.82 -42.57
C VAL A 139 -4.86 0.24 -42.44
N ALA A 140 -5.82 0.84 -43.16
CA ALA A 140 -7.01 0.17 -43.66
C ALA A 140 -6.93 0.19 -45.19
N ALA A 141 -6.76 -0.98 -45.79
CA ALA A 141 -7.23 -1.40 -47.11
C ALA A 141 -6.85 -2.87 -47.32
#